data_AF-A0A958X8J6-F1
#
_entry.id   AF-A0A958X8J6-F1
#
_cell.length_a   1.000
_cell.length_b   1.000
_cell.length_c   1.000
_cell.angle_alpha   90.00
_cell.angle_beta   90.00
_cell.angle_gamma   90.00
#
_symmetry.space_group_name_H-M   'P 1'
#
loop_
_entity.id
_entity.type
_entity.pdbx_description
1 polymer ?
#
loop_
_entity_poly.entity_id
_entity_poly.type
_entity_poly.pdbx_seq_one_letter_code
_entity_poly.pdbx_strand_id
1 'polypeptide(L)'
;MLRYVLRRLLIAIPTLLIISLAVFGISKCAPGDPVENIFGEEMIQIFTPEQLSENYRRKAAQLGLDKPVFYFNISPAAYPDTLWKIYPLDRRNRLADLTAQNGNWPANLRFEASIFETQRQLELLPDSSLEKPYFRLAISELSVQTELPKLNMNFGLADSVFRRIPETTPALSQSMDSLRKHTRVASEDLRKSALNTPAFHWYGLNNQYQHW
;
A
#
# COMPACT_ATOMS: atom_id res chain seq x y z
N MET A 1 3.77 12.41 -54.68
CA MET A 1 3.62 11.15 -53.92
C MET A 1 4.22 11.22 -52.52
N LEU A 2 5.51 11.58 -52.34
CA LEU A 2 6.14 11.68 -51.00
C LEU A 2 5.39 12.59 -50.01
N ARG A 3 4.98 13.81 -50.42
CA ARG A 3 4.18 14.74 -49.59
C ARG A 3 2.84 14.16 -49.15
N TYR A 4 2.21 13.36 -50.01
CA TYR A 4 0.93 12.71 -49.71
C TYR A 4 1.12 11.57 -48.69
N VAL A 5 2.18 10.77 -48.85
CA VAL A 5 2.55 9.72 -47.88
C VAL A 5 2.91 10.34 -46.52
N LEU A 6 3.73 11.38 -46.47
CA LEU A 6 4.07 12.07 -45.21
C LEU A 6 2.82 12.65 -44.51
N ARG A 7 1.91 13.27 -45.26
CA ARG A 7 0.66 13.82 -44.69
C ARG A 7 -0.21 12.70 -44.09
N ARG A 8 -0.30 11.56 -44.78
CA ARG A 8 -1.05 10.39 -44.29
C ARG A 8 -0.39 9.76 -43.07
N LEU A 9 0.94 9.68 -43.04
CA LEU A 9 1.71 9.15 -41.91
C LEU A 9 1.60 10.05 -40.67
N LEU A 10 1.66 11.37 -40.86
CA LEU A 10 1.46 12.37 -39.82
C LEU A 10 0.06 12.32 -39.19
N ILE A 11 -0.97 11.93 -39.95
CA ILE A 11 -2.32 11.72 -39.44
C ILE A 11 -2.45 10.33 -38.79
N ALA A 12 -1.77 9.31 -39.33
CA ALA A 12 -1.82 7.95 -38.82
C ALA A 12 -1.21 7.83 -37.40
N ILE A 13 -0.08 8.49 -37.14
CA ILE A 13 0.60 8.46 -35.83
C ILE A 13 -0.32 8.86 -34.67
N PRO A 14 -0.98 10.04 -34.66
CA PRO A 14 -1.87 10.42 -33.57
C PRO A 14 -3.08 9.51 -33.47
N THR A 15 -3.64 9.01 -34.59
CA THR A 15 -4.76 8.05 -34.53
C THR A 15 -4.37 6.73 -33.87
N LEU A 16 -3.20 6.17 -34.20
CA LEU A 16 -2.70 4.95 -33.58
C LEU A 16 -2.39 5.16 -32.10
N LEU A 17 -1.84 6.32 -31.72
CA LEU A 17 -1.58 6.67 -30.33
C LEU A 17 -2.87 6.73 -29.52
N ILE A 18 -3.91 7.38 -30.04
CA ILE A 18 -5.22 7.47 -29.36
C ILE A 18 -5.82 6.08 -29.16
N ILE A 19 -5.81 5.23 -30.20
CA ILE A 19 -6.34 3.86 -30.12
C ILE A 19 -5.53 3.04 -29.10
N SER A 20 -4.20 3.11 -29.16
CA SER A 20 -3.31 2.43 -28.20
C SER A 20 -3.60 2.86 -26.77
N LEU A 21 -3.73 4.17 -26.52
CA LEU A 21 -4.04 4.70 -25.19
C LEU A 21 -5.42 4.24 -24.71
N ALA A 22 -6.43 4.20 -25.59
CA ALA A 22 -7.77 3.75 -25.26
C ALA A 22 -7.78 2.27 -24.86
N VAL A 23 -7.15 1.40 -25.65
CA VAL A 23 -7.11 -0.05 -25.36
C VAL A 23 -6.31 -0.33 -24.09
N PHE A 24 -5.17 0.34 -23.90
CA PHE A 24 -4.41 0.25 -22.65
C PHE A 24 -5.25 0.72 -21.44
N GLY A 25 -5.94 1.85 -21.55
CA GLY A 25 -6.80 2.37 -20.48
C GLY A 25 -7.89 1.37 -20.09
N ILE A 26 -8.56 0.78 -21.07
CA ILE A 26 -9.57 -0.26 -20.83
C ILE A 26 -8.94 -1.49 -20.14
N SER A 27 -7.72 -1.89 -20.51
CA SER A 27 -7.03 -3.01 -19.88
C SER A 27 -6.76 -2.79 -18.39
N LYS A 28 -6.54 -1.54 -17.97
CA LYS A 28 -6.30 -1.17 -16.56
C LYS A 28 -7.57 -0.99 -15.74
N CYS A 29 -8.71 -0.83 -16.39
CA CYS A 29 -10.01 -0.83 -15.74
C CYS A 29 -10.55 -2.25 -15.44
N ALA A 30 -9.83 -3.30 -15.85
CA ALA A 30 -10.20 -4.67 -15.52
C ALA A 30 -10.24 -4.85 -13.99
N PRO A 31 -11.32 -5.41 -13.43
CA PRO A 31 -11.44 -5.59 -11.99
C PRO A 31 -10.50 -6.70 -11.49
N GLY A 32 -10.05 -6.55 -10.25
CA GLY A 32 -9.19 -7.51 -9.56
C GLY A 32 -7.70 -7.27 -9.76
N ASP A 33 -6.90 -7.98 -8.98
CA ASP A 33 -5.44 -7.95 -9.08
C ASP A 33 -4.93 -9.08 -9.98
N PRO A 34 -4.18 -8.77 -11.07
CA PRO A 34 -3.61 -9.81 -11.91
C PRO A 34 -2.63 -10.74 -11.16
N VAL A 35 -1.95 -10.25 -10.12
CA VAL A 35 -1.02 -11.10 -9.36
C VAL A 35 -1.79 -12.15 -8.56
N GLU A 36 -2.82 -11.75 -7.80
CA GLU A 36 -3.70 -12.67 -7.08
C GLU A 36 -4.50 -13.59 -8.01
N ASN A 37 -4.98 -13.09 -9.15
CA ASN A 37 -5.72 -13.91 -10.11
C ASN A 37 -4.88 -15.05 -10.72
N ILE A 38 -3.56 -14.85 -10.86
CA ILE A 38 -2.67 -15.83 -11.49
C ILE A 38 -1.94 -16.67 -10.43
N PHE A 39 -1.53 -16.07 -9.31
CA PHE A 39 -0.66 -16.68 -8.32
C PHE A 39 -1.29 -16.79 -6.92
N GLY A 40 -2.58 -16.48 -6.76
CA GLY A 40 -3.25 -16.45 -5.46
C GLY A 40 -3.08 -17.74 -4.65
N GLU A 41 -3.20 -18.90 -5.30
CA GLU A 41 -3.04 -20.21 -4.66
C GLU A 41 -1.62 -20.43 -4.10
N GLU A 42 -0.59 -19.92 -4.78
CA GLU A 42 0.81 -20.05 -4.33
C GLU A 42 1.12 -19.15 -3.13
N MET A 43 0.34 -18.08 -2.91
CA MET A 43 0.55 -17.13 -1.81
C MET A 43 -0.06 -17.58 -0.48
N ILE A 44 -0.98 -18.54 -0.50
CA ILE A 44 -1.69 -19.04 0.70
C ILE A 44 -0.74 -19.67 1.73
N GLN A 45 0.44 -20.15 1.30
CA GLN A 45 1.39 -20.84 2.18
C GLN A 45 2.39 -19.93 2.91
N ILE A 46 2.27 -18.60 2.77
CA ILE A 46 3.24 -17.65 3.32
C ILE A 46 2.71 -17.03 4.61
N PHE A 47 3.35 -17.34 5.74
CA PHE A 47 2.88 -16.94 7.07
C PHE A 47 3.42 -15.60 7.58
N THR A 48 4.48 -15.05 6.96
CA THR A 48 5.07 -13.77 7.39
C THR A 48 4.76 -12.64 6.39
N PRO A 49 4.38 -11.43 6.86
CA PRO A 49 4.09 -10.30 5.99
C PRO A 49 5.25 -9.90 5.07
N GLU A 50 6.50 -10.02 5.55
CA GLU A 50 7.70 -9.67 4.80
C GLU A 50 7.89 -10.62 3.61
N GLN A 51 7.85 -11.93 3.84
CA GLN A 51 7.99 -12.94 2.78
C GLN A 51 6.85 -12.84 1.77
N LEU A 52 5.64 -12.54 2.23
CA LEU A 52 4.48 -12.34 1.36
C LEU A 52 4.74 -11.16 0.42
N SER A 53 5.21 -10.04 0.96
CA SER A 53 5.50 -8.84 0.18
C SER A 53 6.61 -9.04 -0.86
N GLU A 54 7.65 -9.81 -0.54
CA GLU A 54 8.75 -10.11 -1.45
C GLU A 54 8.32 -11.03 -2.59
N ASN A 55 7.61 -12.12 -2.26
CA ASN A 55 7.08 -13.03 -3.27
C ASN A 55 6.08 -12.33 -4.18
N TYR A 56 5.18 -11.55 -3.60
CA TYR A 56 4.25 -10.74 -4.37
C TYR A 56 4.99 -9.80 -5.32
N ARG A 57 6.03 -9.10 -4.85
CA ARG A 57 6.84 -8.22 -5.72
C ARG A 57 7.49 -8.98 -6.87
N ARG A 58 8.02 -10.18 -6.63
CA ARG A 58 8.62 -11.02 -7.69
C ARG A 58 7.58 -11.41 -8.74
N LYS A 59 6.39 -11.83 -8.31
CA LYS A 59 5.28 -12.19 -9.20
C LYS A 59 4.74 -10.98 -9.97
N ALA A 60 4.60 -9.84 -9.29
CA ALA A 60 4.26 -8.57 -9.94
C ALA A 60 5.28 -8.17 -11.01
N ALA A 61 6.58 -8.38 -10.77
CA ALA A 61 7.64 -8.12 -11.75
C ALA A 61 7.57 -9.05 -12.96
N GLN A 62 7.19 -10.32 -12.78
CA GLN A 62 6.96 -11.25 -13.90
C GLN A 62 5.83 -10.77 -14.83
N LEU A 63 4.83 -10.08 -14.28
CA LEU A 63 3.71 -9.49 -15.02
C LEU A 63 4.00 -8.05 -15.49
N GLY A 64 5.20 -7.51 -15.23
CA GLY A 64 5.56 -6.13 -15.54
C GLY A 64 4.78 -5.08 -14.76
N LEU A 65 4.15 -5.45 -13.64
CA LEU A 65 3.35 -4.57 -12.79
C LEU A 65 4.21 -3.78 -11.80
N ASP A 66 5.48 -4.14 -11.65
CA ASP A 66 6.51 -3.48 -10.84
C ASP A 66 7.03 -2.18 -11.49
N LYS A 67 6.20 -1.55 -12.31
CA LYS A 67 6.51 -0.31 -13.04
C LYS A 67 5.36 0.67 -12.87
N PRO A 68 5.61 1.98 -12.99
CA PRO A 68 4.55 2.97 -13.02
C PRO A 68 3.65 2.74 -14.24
N VAL A 69 2.35 3.05 -14.09
CA VAL A 69 1.35 2.77 -15.13
C VAL A 69 1.64 3.53 -16.42
N PHE A 70 2.08 4.78 -16.32
CA PHE A 70 2.32 5.68 -17.44
C PHE A 70 3.62 6.49 -17.26
N TYR A 71 3.99 7.28 -18.27
CA TYR A 71 5.20 8.11 -18.26
C TYR A 71 5.26 9.12 -17.12
N PHE A 72 4.09 9.60 -16.67
CA PHE A 72 3.97 10.55 -15.59
C PHE A 72 2.69 10.31 -14.79
N ASN A 73 2.62 10.86 -13.60
CA ASN A 73 1.41 10.94 -12.78
C ASN A 73 1.26 12.34 -12.21
N ILE A 74 0.01 12.77 -12.05
CA ILE A 74 -0.35 13.97 -11.30
C ILE A 74 -1.21 13.51 -10.13
N SER A 75 -0.70 13.69 -8.93
CA SER A 75 -1.38 13.35 -7.68
C SER A 75 -1.21 14.46 -6.66
N PRO A 76 -2.03 14.52 -5.60
CA PRO A 76 -1.73 15.38 -4.48
C PRO A 76 -0.32 15.14 -3.91
N ALA A 77 0.34 16.19 -3.46
CA ALA A 77 1.69 16.15 -2.86
C ALA A 77 1.75 15.29 -1.57
N ALA A 78 0.60 14.95 -1.00
CA ALA A 78 0.49 13.98 0.07
C ALA A 78 0.94 12.57 -0.34
N TYR A 79 0.76 12.17 -1.60
CA TYR A 79 1.13 10.83 -2.08
C TYR A 79 2.59 10.79 -2.55
N PRO A 80 3.31 9.69 -2.27
CA PRO A 80 4.67 9.51 -2.77
C PRO A 80 4.67 9.10 -4.25
N ASP A 81 5.77 9.41 -4.94
CA ASP A 81 6.08 8.91 -6.28
C ASP A 81 6.35 7.40 -6.32
N THR A 82 6.58 6.78 -5.16
CA THR A 82 6.82 5.34 -5.01
C THR A 82 5.58 4.54 -4.64
N LEU A 83 4.37 5.12 -4.65
CA LEU A 83 3.14 4.39 -4.24
C LEU A 83 2.97 3.09 -5.02
N TRP A 84 3.31 3.08 -6.31
CA TRP A 84 3.25 1.90 -7.19
C TRP A 84 4.21 0.76 -6.82
N LYS A 85 5.19 0.99 -5.92
CA LYS A 85 6.14 -0.03 -5.44
C LYS A 85 5.60 -0.83 -4.24
N ILE A 86 4.47 -0.40 -3.66
CA ILE A 86 3.95 -0.97 -2.42
C ILE A 86 3.11 -2.19 -2.75
N TYR A 87 3.48 -3.31 -2.15
CA TYR A 87 2.79 -4.58 -2.28
C TYR A 87 2.59 -5.21 -0.89
N PRO A 88 1.52 -6.00 -0.70
CA PRO A 88 0.43 -6.30 -1.66
C PRO A 88 -0.48 -5.09 -1.97
N LEU A 89 -1.41 -5.22 -2.92
CA LEU A 89 -2.31 -4.12 -3.34
C LEU A 89 -3.21 -3.63 -2.20
N ASP A 90 -3.74 -4.51 -1.35
CA ASP A 90 -4.54 -4.10 -0.18
C ASP A 90 -3.77 -3.18 0.76
N ARG A 91 -2.48 -3.47 0.96
CA ARG A 91 -1.59 -2.63 1.75
C ARG A 91 -1.44 -1.24 1.12
N ARG A 92 -1.24 -1.18 -0.20
CA ARG A 92 -1.14 0.08 -0.95
C ARG A 92 -2.43 0.88 -0.84
N ASN A 93 -3.59 0.24 -1.05
CA ASN A 93 -4.91 0.87 -1.00
C ASN A 93 -5.19 1.43 0.39
N ARG A 94 -4.94 0.66 1.44
CA ARG A 94 -5.09 1.12 2.83
C ARG A 94 -4.25 2.36 3.13
N LEU A 95 -2.95 2.34 2.78
CA LEU A 95 -2.08 3.50 2.99
C LEU A 95 -2.53 4.70 2.16
N ALA A 96 -3.03 4.47 0.94
CA ALA A 96 -3.61 5.51 0.11
C ALA A 96 -4.88 6.10 0.74
N ASP A 97 -5.80 5.28 1.25
CA ASP A 97 -7.04 5.69 1.90
C ASP A 97 -6.80 6.49 3.18
N LEU A 98 -5.85 6.06 4.02
CA LEU A 98 -5.44 6.81 5.20
C LEU A 98 -4.83 8.16 4.80
N THR A 99 -4.00 8.16 3.74
CA THR A 99 -3.36 9.39 3.23
C THR A 99 -4.37 10.33 2.60
N ALA A 100 -5.42 9.81 1.95
CA ALA A 100 -6.52 10.61 1.42
C ALA A 100 -7.25 11.38 2.52
N GLN A 101 -7.31 10.83 3.73
CA GLN A 101 -8.00 11.43 4.87
C GLN A 101 -7.11 12.40 5.67
N ASN A 102 -5.85 12.04 5.95
CA ASN A 102 -4.95 12.88 6.76
C ASN A 102 -3.94 13.71 5.96
N GLY A 103 -3.69 13.40 4.69
CA GLY A 103 -2.65 14.06 3.89
C GLY A 103 -1.21 13.81 4.37
N ASN A 104 -0.98 12.82 5.25
CA ASN A 104 0.27 12.64 5.99
C ASN A 104 0.87 11.24 5.76
N TRP A 105 1.41 11.04 4.57
CA TRP A 105 2.05 9.79 4.17
C TRP A 105 3.11 9.25 5.17
N PRO A 106 4.06 10.08 5.68
CA PRO A 106 5.05 9.59 6.63
C PRO A 106 4.46 9.10 7.96
N ALA A 107 3.35 9.68 8.42
CA ALA A 107 2.67 9.22 9.63
C ALA A 107 2.07 7.82 9.42
N ASN A 108 1.42 7.60 8.26
CA ASN A 108 0.81 6.32 7.91
C ASN A 108 1.84 5.20 7.79
N LEU A 109 3.00 5.48 7.18
CA LEU A 109 4.11 4.52 7.12
C LEU A 109 4.69 4.18 8.51
N ARG A 110 4.87 5.18 9.38
CA ARG A 110 5.38 4.94 10.74
C ARG A 110 4.40 4.13 11.58
N PHE A 111 3.11 4.42 11.44
CA PHE A 111 2.04 3.65 12.06
C PHE A 111 2.07 2.18 11.60
N GLU A 112 2.12 1.94 10.29
CA GLU A 112 2.23 0.57 9.77
C GLU A 112 3.50 -0.15 10.28
N ALA A 113 4.65 0.51 10.24
CA ALA A 113 5.89 -0.07 10.75
C ALA A 113 5.78 -0.45 12.24
N SER A 114 5.09 0.36 13.05
CA SER A 114 4.86 0.05 14.47
C SER A 114 3.89 -1.12 14.69
N ILE A 115 2.93 -1.33 13.77
CA ILE A 115 2.08 -2.53 13.78
C ILE A 115 2.93 -3.78 13.52
N PHE A 116 3.75 -3.78 12.47
CA PHE A 116 4.60 -4.92 12.14
C PHE A 116 5.60 -5.25 13.25
N GLU A 117 6.20 -4.22 13.85
CA GLU A 117 7.07 -4.42 15.03
C GLU A 117 6.31 -5.08 16.17
N THR A 118 5.09 -4.61 16.47
CA THR A 118 4.26 -5.18 17.54
C THR A 118 3.84 -6.62 17.23
N GLN A 119 3.49 -6.94 15.98
CA GLN A 119 3.21 -8.31 15.54
C GLN A 119 4.45 -9.21 15.72
N ARG A 120 5.63 -8.73 15.34
CA ARG A 120 6.88 -9.49 15.53
C ARG A 120 7.16 -9.77 17.00
N GLN A 121 7.04 -8.77 17.88
CA GLN A 121 7.24 -8.95 19.31
C GLN A 121 6.18 -9.86 19.94
N LEU A 122 4.95 -9.79 19.45
CA LEU A 122 3.86 -10.67 19.86
C LEU A 122 4.16 -12.14 19.54
N GLU A 123 4.70 -12.45 18.37
CA GLU A 123 5.01 -13.84 18.00
C GLU A 123 6.09 -14.47 18.89
N LEU A 124 6.95 -13.66 19.52
CA LEU A 124 7.95 -14.11 20.50
C LEU A 124 7.35 -14.49 21.86
N LEU A 125 6.09 -14.16 22.14
CA LEU A 125 5.44 -14.57 23.39
C LEU A 125 5.27 -16.09 23.44
N PRO A 126 5.39 -16.73 24.61
CA PRO A 126 5.12 -18.16 24.76
C PRO A 126 3.71 -18.53 24.28
N ASP A 127 3.59 -19.67 23.59
CA ASP A 127 2.30 -20.18 23.12
C ASP A 127 1.35 -20.57 24.26
N SER A 128 1.87 -20.71 25.49
CA SER A 128 1.09 -20.92 26.71
C SER A 128 0.29 -19.68 27.16
N SER A 129 0.52 -18.50 26.56
CA SER A 129 -0.22 -17.28 26.90
C SER A 129 -1.64 -17.29 26.34
N LEU A 130 -2.63 -17.29 27.22
CA LEU A 130 -4.06 -17.26 26.86
C LEU A 130 -4.47 -15.99 26.11
N GLU A 131 -3.77 -14.88 26.34
CA GLU A 131 -4.09 -13.57 25.75
C GLU A 131 -3.43 -13.39 24.35
N LYS A 132 -2.44 -14.22 24.00
CA LYS A 132 -1.71 -14.12 22.72
C LYS A 132 -2.64 -14.17 21.50
N PRO A 133 -3.62 -15.10 21.38
CA PRO A 133 -4.54 -15.13 20.24
C PRO A 133 -5.46 -13.90 20.16
N TYR A 134 -5.98 -13.44 21.30
CA TYR A 134 -6.83 -12.25 21.35
C TYR A 134 -6.06 -10.98 20.97
N PHE A 135 -4.82 -10.88 21.43
CA PHE A 135 -3.97 -9.76 21.08
C PHE A 135 -3.55 -9.80 19.61
N ARG A 136 -3.29 -11.00 19.05
CA ARG A 136 -3.05 -11.19 17.61
C ARG A 136 -4.24 -10.72 16.79
N LEU A 137 -5.45 -11.10 17.20
CA LEU A 137 -6.68 -10.66 16.53
C LEU A 137 -6.83 -9.14 16.58
N ALA A 138 -6.70 -8.51 17.75
CA ALA A 138 -6.83 -7.07 17.91
C ALA A 138 -5.80 -6.27 17.07
N ILE A 139 -4.55 -6.73 17.03
CA ILE A 139 -3.52 -6.12 16.17
C ILE A 139 -3.81 -6.36 14.69
N SER A 140 -4.35 -7.53 14.32
CA SER A 140 -4.76 -7.80 12.93
C SER A 140 -5.90 -6.89 12.48
N GLU A 141 -6.90 -6.64 13.33
CA GLU A 141 -8.00 -5.72 13.06
C GLU A 141 -7.53 -4.27 12.92
N LEU A 142 -6.55 -3.87 13.73
CA LEU A 142 -5.90 -2.57 13.58
C LEU A 142 -5.11 -2.48 12.27
N SER A 143 -4.46 -3.58 11.87
CA SER A 143 -3.63 -3.62 10.67
C SER A 143 -4.43 -3.43 9.38
N VAL A 144 -5.71 -3.84 9.35
CA VAL A 144 -6.58 -3.75 8.17
C VAL A 144 -7.44 -2.47 8.14
N GLN A 145 -7.37 -1.63 9.17
CA GLN A 145 -8.20 -0.44 9.28
C GLN A 145 -7.85 0.62 8.21
N THR A 146 -8.87 1.14 7.54
CA THR A 146 -8.76 2.18 6.49
C THR A 146 -9.31 3.53 6.92
N GLU A 147 -10.09 3.60 8.00
CA GLU A 147 -10.75 4.82 8.46
C GLU A 147 -10.03 5.45 9.66
N LEU A 148 -9.66 6.74 9.56
CA LEU A 148 -8.98 7.45 10.65
C LEU A 148 -9.76 7.46 11.98
N PRO A 149 -11.09 7.69 12.00
CA PRO A 149 -11.83 7.74 13.27
C PRO A 149 -11.79 6.42 14.04
N LYS A 150 -11.64 5.29 13.33
CA LYS A 150 -11.61 3.95 13.93
C LYS A 150 -10.22 3.54 14.41
N LEU A 151 -9.15 4.22 14.01
CA LEU A 151 -7.78 3.87 14.41
C LEU A 151 -7.60 3.89 15.94
N ASN A 152 -8.00 4.98 16.59
CA ASN A 152 -7.87 5.09 18.05
C ASN A 152 -8.77 4.11 18.80
N MET A 153 -9.97 3.82 18.26
CA MET A 153 -10.88 2.84 18.82
C MET A 153 -10.27 1.43 18.77
N ASN A 154 -9.82 0.99 17.59
CA ASN A 154 -9.21 -0.33 17.40
C ASN A 154 -7.90 -0.47 18.19
N PHE A 155 -7.10 0.60 18.27
CA PHE A 155 -5.93 0.62 19.14
C PHE A 155 -6.31 0.48 20.61
N GLY A 156 -7.39 1.10 21.06
CA GLY A 156 -7.91 0.95 22.43
C GLY A 156 -8.27 -0.50 22.77
N LEU A 157 -8.82 -1.25 21.81
CA LEU A 157 -9.06 -2.69 21.98
C LEU A 157 -7.74 -3.45 22.15
N ALA A 158 -6.76 -3.21 21.29
CA ALA A 158 -5.44 -3.83 21.39
C ALA A 158 -4.74 -3.49 22.72
N ASP A 159 -4.79 -2.24 23.17
CA ASP A 159 -4.24 -1.79 24.45
C ASP A 159 -4.93 -2.47 25.64
N SER A 160 -6.24 -2.69 25.56
CA SER A 160 -7.01 -3.35 26.62
C SER A 160 -6.63 -4.81 26.80
N VAL A 161 -6.31 -5.52 25.71
CA VAL A 161 -5.83 -6.91 25.75
C VAL A 161 -4.37 -6.93 26.22
N PHE A 162 -3.53 -6.03 25.69
CA PHE A 162 -2.13 -5.92 26.09
C PHE A 162 -1.96 -5.78 27.61
N ARG A 163 -2.79 -4.95 28.26
CA ARG A 163 -2.77 -4.75 29.72
C ARG A 163 -3.13 -5.99 30.55
N ARG A 164 -3.76 -7.00 29.94
CA ARG A 164 -4.10 -8.27 30.60
C ARG A 164 -2.99 -9.30 30.52
N ILE A 165 -1.97 -9.07 29.68
CA ILE A 165 -0.83 -9.97 29.51
C ILE A 165 0.05 -9.89 30.77
N PRO A 166 0.17 -10.96 31.57
CA PRO A 166 0.85 -10.90 32.87
C PRO A 166 2.38 -10.81 32.73
N GLU A 167 2.95 -11.39 31.68
CA GLU A 167 4.39 -11.33 31.38
C GLU A 167 4.60 -10.63 30.04
N THR A 168 5.02 -9.37 30.10
CA THR A 168 5.40 -8.59 28.90
C THR A 168 6.91 -8.42 28.85
N THR A 169 7.48 -8.60 27.67
CA THR A 169 8.90 -8.30 27.45
C THR A 169 9.08 -6.77 27.36
N PRO A 170 10.24 -6.23 27.78
CA PRO A 170 10.55 -4.81 27.60
C PRO A 170 10.42 -4.36 26.13
N ALA A 171 10.78 -5.25 25.18
CA ALA A 171 10.65 -4.99 23.76
C ALA A 171 9.18 -4.84 23.32
N LEU A 172 8.26 -5.67 23.84
CA LEU A 172 6.83 -5.59 23.51
C LEU A 172 6.18 -4.34 24.12
N SER A 173 6.54 -3.96 25.35
CA SER A 173 6.04 -2.72 25.94
C SER A 173 6.50 -1.48 25.15
N GLN A 174 7.77 -1.45 24.73
CA GLN A 174 8.31 -0.38 23.89
C GLN A 174 7.63 -0.32 22.50
N SER A 175 7.33 -1.48 21.89
CA SER A 175 6.61 -1.50 20.61
C SER A 175 5.18 -0.97 20.77
N MET A 176 4.51 -1.30 21.87
CA MET A 176 3.17 -0.78 22.18
C MET A 176 3.14 0.72 22.43
N ASP A 177 4.15 1.28 23.12
CA ASP A 177 4.26 2.73 23.30
C ASP A 177 4.49 3.45 21.97
N SER A 178 5.33 2.86 21.11
CA SER A 178 5.57 3.36 19.76
C SER A 178 4.28 3.30 18.92
N LEU A 179 3.54 2.20 19.00
CA LEU A 179 2.25 2.01 18.32
C LEU A 179 1.21 3.02 18.81
N ARG A 180 1.12 3.27 20.13
CA ARG A 180 0.24 4.31 20.70
C ARG A 180 0.55 5.67 20.09
N LYS A 181 1.83 6.06 20.11
CA LYS A 181 2.29 7.35 19.58
C LYS A 181 1.99 7.48 18.09
N HIS A 182 2.29 6.47 17.29
CA HIS A 182 2.11 6.53 15.85
C HIS A 182 0.65 6.44 15.42
N THR A 183 -0.19 5.67 16.13
CA THR A 183 -1.65 5.68 15.94
C THR A 183 -2.20 7.09 16.15
N ARG A 184 -1.82 7.73 17.28
CA ARG A 184 -2.26 9.08 17.60
C ARG A 184 -1.86 10.08 16.51
N VAL A 185 -0.60 10.09 16.10
CA VAL A 185 -0.11 10.97 15.03
C VAL A 185 -0.84 10.73 13.71
N ALA A 186 -1.04 9.46 13.31
CA ALA A 186 -1.76 9.15 12.08
C ALA A 186 -3.23 9.63 12.12
N SER A 187 -3.88 9.57 13.28
CA SER A 187 -5.27 10.00 13.46
C SER A 187 -5.45 11.52 13.62
N GLU A 188 -4.50 12.22 14.25
CA GLU A 188 -4.65 13.63 14.67
C GLU A 188 -3.84 14.63 13.81
N ASP A 189 -2.69 14.25 13.24
CA ASP A 189 -1.83 15.16 12.45
C ASP A 189 -2.32 15.27 10.99
N LEU A 190 -3.36 16.10 10.79
CA LEU A 190 -4.00 16.34 9.50
C LEU A 190 -3.27 17.41 8.67
N ARG A 191 -2.61 16.99 7.60
CA ARG A 191 -1.91 17.84 6.62
C ARG A 191 -2.74 18.07 5.36
N LYS A 192 -3.95 18.63 5.54
CA LYS A 192 -4.89 18.86 4.43
C LYS A 192 -4.34 19.75 3.31
N SER A 193 -3.38 20.63 3.60
CA SER A 193 -2.72 21.44 2.57
C SER A 193 -2.00 20.59 1.52
N ALA A 194 -1.37 19.48 1.92
CA ALA A 194 -0.69 18.57 1.00
C ALA A 194 -1.66 17.85 0.05
N LEU A 195 -2.94 17.70 0.43
CA LEU A 195 -3.98 17.11 -0.42
C LEU A 195 -4.42 18.07 -1.55
N ASN A 196 -4.33 19.37 -1.33
CA ASN A 196 -4.74 20.38 -2.31
C ASN A 196 -3.59 20.85 -3.20
N THR A 197 -2.36 20.39 -2.93
CA THR A 197 -1.18 20.79 -3.68
C THR A 197 -0.91 19.74 -4.76
N PRO A 198 -1.01 20.05 -6.06
CA PRO A 198 -0.70 19.09 -7.11
C PRO A 198 0.82 18.83 -7.16
N ALA A 199 1.20 17.55 -7.27
CA ALA A 199 2.56 17.12 -7.52
C ALA A 199 2.63 16.38 -8.86
N PHE A 200 3.65 16.72 -9.64
CA PHE A 200 3.96 16.07 -10.91
C PHE A 200 5.11 15.09 -10.71
N HIS A 201 4.91 13.85 -11.14
CA HIS A 201 5.91 12.79 -11.07
C HIS A 201 6.22 12.30 -12.47
N TRP A 202 7.49 12.38 -12.87
CA TRP A 202 7.98 11.85 -14.14
C TRP A 202 8.69 10.52 -13.91
N TYR A 203 8.23 9.47 -14.59
CA TYR A 203 8.74 8.12 -14.46
C TYR A 203 9.60 7.65 -15.65
N GLY A 204 9.65 8.46 -16.71
CA GLY A 204 10.43 8.14 -17.92
C GLY A 204 9.83 7.00 -18.74
N LEU A 205 10.68 6.38 -19.57
CA LEU A 205 10.27 5.40 -20.57
C LEU A 205 10.03 3.99 -20.00
N ASN A 206 10.45 3.73 -18.76
CA ASN A 206 10.27 2.42 -18.13
C ASN A 206 8.95 2.35 -17.37
N ASN A 207 7.85 2.29 -18.12
CA ASN A 207 6.48 2.24 -17.58
C ASN A 207 5.67 1.10 -18.24
N GLN A 208 4.51 0.78 -17.66
CA GLN A 208 3.67 -0.32 -18.13
C GLN A 208 3.13 -0.07 -19.55
N TYR A 209 2.74 1.16 -19.89
CA TYR A 209 2.23 1.49 -21.23
C TYR A 209 3.26 1.25 -22.34
N GLN A 210 4.53 1.53 -22.10
CA GLN A 210 5.60 1.28 -23.09
C GLN A 210 5.89 -0.21 -23.31
N HIS A 211 5.53 -1.07 -22.34
CA HIS A 211 5.78 -2.53 -22.38
C HIS A 211 4.51 -3.35 -22.68
N TRP A 212 3.36 -2.69 -22.85
CA TRP A 212 2.07 -3.30 -23.17
C TRP A 212 1.93 -3.47 -24.69
#